data_AF-A0A1U9K4M6-F1
#
_entry.id   AF-A0A1U9K4M6-F1
#
_cell.length_a   1.000
_cell.length_b   1.000
_cell.length_c   1.000
_cell.angle_alpha   90.00
_cell.angle_beta   90.00
_cell.angle_gamma   90.00
#
_symmetry.space_group_name_H-M   'P 1'
#
loop_
_entity.id
_entity.type
_entity.pdbx_description
1 polymer ?
#
loop_
_entity_poly.entity_id
_entity_poly.type
_entity_poly.pdbx_seq_one_letter_code
_entity_poly.pdbx_strand_id
1 'polypeptide(L)'
;MSIYKRNSLIIGKLLGDGSLSKKRSARLIFTHAFRDKAYADHCYRLLSTYFPFGKRQPYEKQYLDSRTGRVYRRIQYQSKVSPFLTEMYGLWYVKKQKTDSEINSS
;
A
#
# COMPACT_ATOMS: atom_id res chain seq x y z
N MET A 1 -15.33 -3.88 15.25
CA MET A 1 -15.21 -3.61 13.80
C MET A 1 -14.75 -4.90 13.11
N SER A 2 -15.49 -5.40 12.12
CA SER A 2 -15.37 -6.77 11.57
C SER A 2 -14.04 -7.04 10.84
N ILE A 3 -13.43 -8.20 11.11
CA ILE A 3 -12.21 -8.71 10.44
C ILE A 3 -12.36 -8.73 8.91
N TYR A 4 -13.57 -9.02 8.42
CA TYR A 4 -13.88 -9.03 6.99
C TYR A 4 -13.67 -7.66 6.35
N LYS A 5 -14.09 -6.58 7.03
CA LYS A 5 -13.92 -5.20 6.53
C LYS A 5 -12.45 -4.81 6.40
N ARG A 6 -11.61 -5.21 7.35
CA ARG A 6 -10.15 -5.02 7.28
C ARG A 6 -9.57 -5.71 6.05
N ASN A 7 -9.93 -6.98 5.84
CA ASN A 7 -9.38 -7.79 4.76
C ASN A 7 -9.80 -7.24 3.38
N SER A 8 -11.07 -6.90 3.19
CA SER A 8 -11.57 -6.32 1.93
C SER A 8 -10.86 -5.02 1.57
N LEU A 9 -10.61 -4.14 2.54
CA LEU A 9 -9.92 -2.86 2.29
C LEU A 9 -8.46 -3.06 1.86
N ILE A 10 -7.77 -4.02 2.46
CA ILE A 10 -6.39 -4.33 2.10
C ILE A 10 -6.33 -4.98 0.75
N ILE A 11 -7.20 -5.95 0.48
CA ILE A 11 -7.30 -6.61 -0.82
C ILE A 11 -7.57 -5.55 -1.90
N GLY A 12 -8.53 -4.66 -1.70
CA GLY A 12 -8.80 -3.57 -2.64
C GLY A 12 -7.57 -2.67 -2.88
N LYS A 13 -6.82 -2.36 -1.82
CA LYS A 13 -5.55 -1.63 -1.98
C LYS A 13 -4.49 -2.46 -2.71
N LEU A 14 -4.35 -3.73 -2.39
CA LEU A 14 -3.41 -4.63 -3.06
C LEU A 14 -3.84 -4.93 -4.50
N LEU A 15 -5.09 -4.80 -4.91
CA LEU A 15 -5.45 -4.89 -6.33
C LEU A 15 -5.12 -3.58 -7.08
N GLY A 16 -5.23 -2.44 -6.40
CA GLY A 16 -4.94 -1.13 -6.96
C GLY A 16 -3.54 -0.59 -6.65
N ASP A 17 -3.52 0.52 -5.91
CA ASP A 17 -2.35 1.39 -5.67
C ASP A 17 -1.44 0.97 -4.50
N GLY A 18 -1.78 -0.12 -3.83
CA GLY A 18 -1.09 -0.66 -2.67
C GLY A 18 -0.11 -1.78 -3.00
N SER A 19 0.92 -1.88 -2.18
CA SER A 19 1.91 -2.96 -2.20
C SER A 19 2.34 -3.32 -0.78
N LEU A 20 2.82 -4.55 -0.60
CA LEU A 20 3.47 -4.98 0.63
C LEU A 20 4.98 -5.00 0.43
N SER A 21 5.69 -4.33 1.33
CA SER A 21 7.15 -4.35 1.37
C SER A 21 7.63 -5.15 2.57
N LYS A 22 8.38 -6.23 2.32
CA LYS A 22 8.91 -7.13 3.37
C LYS A 22 10.43 -7.08 3.44
N LYS A 23 10.97 -6.78 4.64
CA LYS A 23 12.35 -7.09 5.02
C LYS A 23 12.36 -8.34 5.90
N ARG A 24 12.10 -8.19 7.20
CA ARG A 24 11.79 -9.29 8.14
C ARG A 24 10.27 -9.49 8.26
N SER A 25 9.57 -8.40 8.54
CA SER A 25 8.10 -8.33 8.57
C SER A 25 7.59 -7.35 7.51
N ALA A 26 6.39 -7.61 6.99
CA ALA A 26 5.81 -6.81 5.93
C ALA A 26 5.09 -5.56 6.47
N ARG A 27 5.04 -4.52 5.63
CA ARG A 27 4.28 -3.29 5.82
C ARG A 27 3.52 -2.94 4.55
N LEU A 28 2.38 -2.27 4.70
CA LEU A 28 1.57 -1.75 3.61
C LEU A 28 2.15 -0.40 3.17
N ILE A 29 2.32 -0.23 1.86
CA ILE A 29 2.70 1.02 1.21
C ILE A 29 1.66 1.31 0.14
N PHE A 30 1.13 2.52 0.10
CA PHE A 30 0.29 2.98 -1.00
C PHE A 30 0.66 4.41 -1.40
N THR A 31 0.60 4.69 -2.69
CA THR A 31 1.09 5.94 -3.28
C THR A 31 0.07 6.49 -4.26
N HIS A 32 -0.25 7.78 -4.11
CA HIS A 32 -1.14 8.51 -5.00
C HIS A 32 -0.42 9.70 -5.63
N ALA A 33 -0.99 10.21 -6.73
CA ALA A 33 -0.62 11.53 -7.22
C ALA A 33 -1.00 12.60 -6.18
N PHE A 34 -0.22 13.66 -6.08
CA PHE A 34 -0.47 14.71 -5.08
C PHE A 34 -1.83 15.40 -5.26
N ARG A 35 -2.34 15.49 -6.50
CA ARG A 35 -3.69 16.00 -6.79
C ARG A 35 -4.80 15.19 -6.10
N ASP A 36 -4.55 13.90 -5.82
CA ASP A 36 -5.50 12.99 -5.19
C ASP A 36 -5.28 12.89 -3.67
N LYS A 37 -4.60 13.88 -3.06
CA LYS A 37 -4.25 13.89 -1.64
C LYS A 37 -5.46 13.66 -0.73
N ALA A 38 -6.61 14.27 -1.02
CA ALA A 38 -7.80 14.10 -0.21
C ALA A 38 -8.27 12.62 -0.15
N TYR A 39 -8.20 11.92 -1.28
CA TYR A 39 -8.51 10.49 -1.36
C TYR A 39 -7.46 9.65 -0.62
N ALA A 40 -6.18 9.98 -0.78
CA ALA A 40 -5.09 9.33 -0.04
C ALA A 40 -5.23 9.49 1.48
N ASP A 41 -5.55 10.70 1.95
CA ASP A 41 -5.81 11.01 3.36
C ASP A 41 -7.02 10.22 3.88
N HIS A 42 -8.08 10.09 3.07
CA HIS A 42 -9.25 9.27 3.42
C HIS A 42 -8.88 7.79 3.59
N CYS A 43 -8.15 7.23 2.63
CA CYS A 43 -7.67 5.85 2.70
C CYS A 43 -6.78 5.64 3.94
N TYR A 44 -5.90 6.59 4.24
CA TYR A 44 -5.07 6.59 5.44
C TYR A 44 -5.91 6.55 6.72
N ARG A 45 -6.90 7.44 6.87
CA ARG A 45 -7.78 7.45 8.05
C ARG A 45 -8.52 6.12 8.21
N LEU A 46 -9.04 5.57 7.12
CA LEU A 46 -9.77 4.31 7.12
C LEU A 46 -8.87 3.13 7.53
N LEU A 47 -7.68 3.02 6.95
CA LEU A 47 -6.73 1.94 7.24
C LEU A 47 -6.06 2.09 8.61
N SER A 48 -5.94 3.31 9.13
CA SER A 48 -5.37 3.58 10.45
C SER A 48 -6.21 3.01 11.59
N THR A 49 -7.48 2.70 11.35
CA THR A 49 -8.32 1.97 12.31
C THR A 49 -7.91 0.50 12.47
N TYR A 50 -7.14 -0.05 11.53
CA TYR A 50 -6.74 -1.46 11.52
C TYR A 50 -5.23 -1.67 11.64
N PHE A 51 -4.43 -0.71 11.17
CA PHE A 51 -2.97 -0.78 11.20
C PHE A 51 -2.39 0.50 11.77
N PRO A 52 -1.39 0.41 12.66
CA PRO A 52 -0.66 1.60 13.04
C PRO A 52 0.19 2.06 11.86
N PHE A 53 0.16 3.35 11.56
CA PHE A 53 1.05 3.98 10.60
C PHE A 53 2.25 4.64 11.27
N GLY A 54 3.27 4.98 10.47
CA GLY A 54 4.41 5.76 10.96
C GLY A 54 3.96 7.13 11.50
N LYS A 55 4.66 7.67 12.51
CA LYS A 55 4.37 9.01 13.06
C LYS A 55 4.70 10.15 12.09
N ARG A 56 5.60 9.90 11.11
CA ARG A 56 6.00 10.85 10.07
C ARG A 56 5.34 10.44 8.75
N GLN A 57 4.06 10.76 8.61
CA GLN A 57 3.23 10.47 7.43
C GLN A 57 2.36 11.71 7.13
N PRO A 58 2.01 11.98 5.87
CA PRO A 58 2.47 11.31 4.65
C PRO A 58 3.94 11.62 4.30
N TYR A 59 4.52 10.82 3.40
CA TYR A 59 5.73 11.18 2.67
C TYR A 59 5.36 11.84 1.34
N GLU A 60 5.77 13.09 1.16
CA GLU A 60 5.67 13.76 -0.13
C GLU A 60 6.98 13.65 -0.89
N LYS A 61 6.89 13.34 -2.19
CA LYS A 61 8.05 13.28 -3.07
C LYS A 61 7.74 13.95 -4.39
N GLN A 62 8.67 14.78 -4.84
CA GLN A 62 8.68 15.35 -6.18
C GLN A 62 9.69 14.59 -7.03
N TYR A 63 9.37 14.36 -8.30
CA TYR A 63 10.30 13.74 -9.25
C TYR A 63 10.13 14.35 -10.63
N LEU A 64 11.26 14.52 -11.33
CA LEU A 64 11.31 14.89 -12.74
C LEU A 64 11.11 13.62 -13.57
N ASP A 65 10.13 13.64 -14.46
CA ASP A 65 9.95 12.59 -15.45
C ASP A 65 10.84 12.90 -16.66
N SER A 66 11.89 12.08 -16.85
CA SER A 66 12.84 12.23 -17.94
C SER A 66 12.22 12.07 -19.33
N ARG A 67 11.05 11.41 -19.46
CA ARG A 67 10.38 11.21 -20.75
C ARG A 67 9.61 12.44 -21.21
N THR A 68 9.08 13.21 -20.27
CA THR A 68 8.19 14.35 -20.57
C THR A 68 8.79 15.70 -20.19
N GLY A 69 9.89 15.71 -19.44
CA GLY A 69 10.49 16.92 -18.86
C GLY A 69 9.61 17.56 -17.77
N ARG A 70 8.51 16.92 -17.37
CA ARG A 70 7.55 17.45 -16.41
C ARG A 70 7.88 16.99 -15.00
N VAL A 71 7.59 17.86 -14.05
CA VAL A 71 7.76 17.55 -12.64
C VAL A 71 6.43 17.08 -12.05
N TYR A 72 6.45 15.90 -11.43
CA TYR A 72 5.29 15.30 -10.79
C TYR A 72 5.50 15.23 -9.27
N ARG A 73 4.40 15.32 -8.53
CA ARG A 73 4.38 15.15 -7.07
C ARG A 73 3.54 13.92 -6.72
N ARG A 74 4.03 13.14 -5.76
CA ARG A 74 3.35 11.97 -5.19
C ARG A 74 3.29 12.08 -3.68
N ILE A 75 2.23 11.51 -3.12
CA ILE A 75 2.02 11.34 -1.70
C ILE A 75 1.99 9.85 -1.39
N GLN A 76 2.78 9.42 -0.40
CA GLN A 76 2.92 8.02 -0.03
C GLN A 76 2.62 7.84 1.46
N TYR A 77 1.89 6.78 1.77
CA TYR A 77 1.64 6.33 3.13
C TYR A 77 2.29 4.98 3.37
N GLN A 78 2.80 4.78 4.59
CA GLN A 78 3.41 3.52 4.99
C GLN A 78 2.98 3.11 6.40
N SER A 79 2.46 1.88 6.52
CA SER A 79 2.12 1.30 7.80
C SER A 79 3.39 0.92 8.60
N LYS A 80 3.23 0.67 9.89
CA LYS A 80 4.21 -0.13 10.64
C LYS A 80 4.12 -1.59 10.18
N VAL A 81 5.10 -2.38 10.60
CA VAL A 81 5.09 -3.82 10.35
C VAL A 81 3.97 -4.51 11.13
N SER A 82 3.43 -5.59 10.57
CA SER A 82 2.38 -6.39 11.21
C SER A 82 2.51 -7.87 10.83
N PRO A 83 2.24 -8.82 11.74
CA PRO A 83 2.14 -10.25 11.42
C PRO A 83 1.12 -10.53 10.32
N PHE A 84 -0.07 -9.92 10.41
CA PHE A 84 -1.13 -10.05 9.41
C PHE A 84 -0.65 -9.62 8.01
N LEU A 85 0.05 -8.49 7.90
CA LEU A 85 0.60 -8.03 6.61
C LEU A 85 1.69 -8.98 6.10
N THR A 86 2.37 -9.69 7.00
CA THR A 86 3.42 -10.66 6.67
C THR A 86 2.81 -11.96 6.13
N GLU A 87 1.69 -12.41 6.67
CA GLU A 87 0.87 -13.50 6.12
C GLU A 87 0.33 -13.12 4.74
N MET A 88 -0.28 -11.94 4.63
CA MET A 88 -0.77 -11.42 3.34
C MET A 88 0.35 -11.34 2.29
N TYR A 89 1.57 -10.98 2.68
CA TYR A 89 2.71 -10.99 1.75
C TYR A 89 2.96 -12.39 1.19
N GLY A 90 2.85 -13.44 2.02
CA GLY A 90 3.02 -14.82 1.57
C GLY A 90 1.97 -15.26 0.53
N LEU A 91 0.75 -14.73 0.63
CA LEU A 91 -0.34 -15.02 -0.30
C LEU A 91 -0.22 -14.25 -1.62
N TRP A 92 0.30 -13.03 -1.57
CA TRP A 92 0.31 -12.09 -2.71
C TRP A 92 1.64 -12.00 -3.44
N TYR A 93 2.72 -12.57 -2.90
CA TYR A 93 4.05 -12.43 -3.49
C TYR A 93 4.77 -13.76 -3.65
N VAL A 94 4.86 -14.24 -4.88
CA VAL A 94 5.67 -15.41 -5.27
C VAL A 94 7.00 -14.92 -5.84
N LYS A 95 8.14 -15.44 -5.37
CA LYS A 95 9.49 -15.01 -5.79
C LYS A 95 9.71 -13.47 -5.71
N LYS A 96 9.08 -12.80 -4.72
CA LYS A 96 9.09 -11.34 -4.51
C LYS A 96 8.37 -10.53 -5.61
N GLN A 97 7.65 -11.18 -6.51
CA GLN A 97 6.78 -10.54 -7.49
C GLN A 97 5.35 -10.64 -7.01
N LYS A 98 4.57 -9.57 -7.20
CA LYS A 98 3.17 -9.54 -6.83
C LYS A 98 2.40 -10.41 -7.82
N THR A 99 1.60 -11.34 -7.31
CA THR A 99 0.84 -12.29 -8.13
C THR A 99 -0.54 -12.47 -7.52
N ASP A 100 -1.56 -12.46 -8.36
CA ASP A 100 -2.90 -12.85 -7.94
C ASP A 100 -2.93 -14.37 -7.85
N SER A 101 -3.27 -14.89 -6.67
CA SER A 101 -3.15 -16.32 -6.34
C SER A 101 -4.03 -17.22 -7.21
N GLU A 102 -5.07 -16.68 -7.85
CA GLU A 102 -5.93 -17.42 -8.79
C GLU A 102 -5.24 -17.79 -10.11
N ILE A 103 -4.11 -17.16 -10.47
CA ILE A 103 -3.43 -17.41 -11.76
C ILE A 103 -2.47 -18.62 -11.70
N ASN A 104 -2.12 -19.10 -10.50
CA ASN A 104 -1.14 -20.20 -10.33
C ASN A 104 -1.79 -21.58 -10.08
N SER A 105 -3.10 -21.70 -10.25
CA SER A 105 -3.85 -22.97 -10.12
C SER A 105 -4.32 -23.52 -11.47
N SER A 106 -3.78 -23.01 -12.58
CA SER A 106 -4.07 -23.44 -13.95
C SER A 106 -2.89 -24.19 -14.57
#